data_AF-A0AAV8Z279-F1
#
_entry.id   AF-A0AAV8Z279-F1
#
_cell.length_a   1.000
_cell.length_b   1.000
_cell.length_c   1.000
_cell.angle_alpha   90.00
_cell.angle_beta   90.00
_cell.angle_gamma   90.00
#
_symmetry.space_group_name_H-M   'P 1'
#
loop_
_entity.id
_entity.type
_entity.pdbx_description
1 polymer ?
#
loop_
_entity_poly.entity_id
_entity_poly.type
_entity_poly.pdbx_seq_one_letter_code
_entity_poly.pdbx_strand_id
1 'polypeptide(L)'
;MPNHLRITNEDADYVDGIHTNPGFFGFLAPFGDADYYIGFGGPIQTGCMEINVFEAFVCSHMKSHDIYTKTITSKNYIATACGNPLRAFSGLCDNNKKVVMGEHTSTDANGDFFINIDDKNRPQRKRSIRNVISKIPILSKMF
;
A
#
# COMPACT_ATOMS: atom_id res chain seq x y z
N MET A 1 -18.39 1.65 11.13
CA MET A 1 -18.52 0.86 12.37
C MET A 1 -18.22 1.78 13.55
N PRO A 2 -18.95 1.68 14.67
CA PRO A 2 -18.65 2.42 15.89
C PRO A 2 -17.22 2.17 16.39
N ASN A 3 -16.58 3.17 17.00
CA ASN A 3 -15.18 3.08 17.46
C ASN A 3 -14.96 1.93 18.46
N HIS A 4 -15.88 1.70 19.41
CA HIS A 4 -15.77 0.61 20.39
C HIS A 4 -15.91 -0.82 19.81
N LEU A 5 -16.17 -0.98 18.51
CA LEU A 5 -16.31 -2.27 17.82
C LEU A 5 -15.21 -2.53 16.79
N ARG A 6 -14.16 -1.70 16.78
CA ARG A 6 -13.04 -1.82 15.84
C ARG A 6 -11.78 -1.27 16.49
N ILE A 7 -10.63 -1.57 15.88
CA ILE A 7 -9.40 -0.88 16.23
C ILE A 7 -9.46 0.59 15.80
N THR A 8 -8.86 1.44 16.63
CA THR A 8 -8.66 2.88 16.45
C THR A 8 -7.30 3.28 17.01
N ASN A 9 -6.86 4.50 16.73
CA ASN A 9 -5.65 5.06 17.30
C ASN A 9 -5.76 5.39 18.81
N GLU A 10 -6.95 5.24 19.42
CA GLU A 10 -7.15 5.44 20.85
C GLU A 10 -6.91 4.15 21.66
N ASP A 11 -6.73 3.00 21.01
CA ASP A 11 -6.62 1.69 21.66
C ASP A 11 -5.21 1.36 22.20
N ALA A 12 -4.21 2.18 21.88
CA ALA A 12 -2.83 2.08 22.38
C ALA A 12 -2.14 3.45 22.40
N ASP A 13 -0.94 3.52 22.98
CA ASP A 13 -0.11 4.74 22.94
C ASP A 13 0.27 5.15 21.50
N TYR A 14 0.32 4.16 20.59
CA TYR A 14 0.55 4.34 19.17
C TYR A 14 0.03 3.11 18.41
N VAL A 15 -0.71 3.33 17.33
CA VAL A 15 -1.25 2.26 16.47
C VAL A 15 -0.79 2.46 15.04
N ASP A 16 -0.12 1.47 14.44
CA ASP A 16 0.11 1.43 13.01
C ASP A 16 -0.57 0.25 12.30
N GLY A 17 -1.11 0.50 11.12
CA GLY A 17 -1.86 -0.47 10.31
C GLY A 17 -1.16 -0.80 9.00
N ILE A 18 -1.08 -2.07 8.61
CA ILE A 18 -0.59 -2.49 7.29
C ILE A 18 -1.75 -3.03 6.44
N HIS A 19 -2.11 -2.29 5.39
CA HIS A 19 -3.20 -2.61 4.47
C HIS A 19 -2.68 -3.32 3.22
N THR A 20 -2.94 -4.62 3.10
CA THR A 20 -2.61 -5.42 1.92
C THR A 20 -3.83 -5.93 1.16
N ASN A 21 -5.03 -5.84 1.74
CA ASN A 21 -6.27 -6.19 1.06
C ASN A 21 -7.43 -5.24 1.44
N PRO A 22 -7.24 -3.92 1.35
CA PRO A 22 -8.24 -2.94 1.75
C PRO A 22 -9.53 -3.07 0.93
N GLY A 23 -10.69 -3.06 1.61
CA GLY A 23 -12.01 -3.10 0.98
C GLY A 23 -12.55 -4.49 0.65
N PHE A 24 -11.79 -5.54 0.97
CA PHE A 24 -12.21 -6.94 0.85
C PHE A 24 -12.14 -7.62 2.22
N PHE A 25 -11.10 -8.41 2.50
CA PHE A 25 -10.91 -8.99 3.84
C PHE A 25 -10.24 -8.01 4.82
N GLY A 26 -9.63 -6.93 4.33
CA GLY A 26 -9.07 -5.86 5.16
C GLY A 26 -9.93 -4.59 5.18
N PHE A 27 -9.76 -3.77 6.22
CA PHE A 27 -10.37 -2.44 6.30
C PHE A 27 -9.80 -1.50 5.22
N LEU A 28 -10.69 -0.75 4.56
CA LEU A 28 -10.32 0.24 3.55
C LEU A 28 -9.88 1.56 4.19
N ALA A 29 -10.66 2.06 5.15
CA ALA A 29 -10.40 3.30 5.83
C ALA A 29 -9.20 3.17 6.80
N PRO A 30 -8.44 4.25 7.00
CA PRO A 30 -7.40 4.28 8.00
C PRO A 30 -8.00 4.10 9.40
N PHE A 31 -7.24 3.49 10.30
CA PHE A 31 -7.66 3.27 11.68
C PHE A 31 -6.57 3.54 12.71
N GLY A 32 -5.30 3.65 12.32
CA GLY A 32 -4.18 3.90 13.22
C GLY A 32 -3.79 5.38 13.27
N ASP A 33 -2.70 5.65 14.00
CA ASP A 33 -1.95 6.88 13.87
C ASP A 33 -1.23 6.93 12.51
N ALA A 34 -0.69 5.80 12.06
CA ALA A 34 -0.09 5.63 10.74
C ALA A 34 -0.65 4.40 10.01
N ASP A 35 -1.22 4.61 8.83
CA ASP A 35 -1.77 3.55 8.00
C ASP A 35 -0.95 3.38 6.72
N TYR A 36 -0.42 2.18 6.51
CA TYR A 36 0.49 1.83 5.43
C TYR A 36 -0.19 0.99 4.36
N TYR A 37 -0.35 1.55 3.18
CA TYR A 37 -1.02 0.95 2.03
C TYR A 37 -0.02 0.33 1.06
N ILE A 38 0.02 -1.01 1.02
CA ILE A 38 0.92 -1.76 0.16
C ILE A 38 0.39 -1.79 -1.28
N GLY A 39 1.31 -1.74 -2.26
CA GLY A 39 0.96 -1.77 -3.68
C GLY A 39 0.17 -0.52 -4.08
N PHE A 40 0.51 0.62 -3.50
CA PHE A 40 -0.21 1.89 -3.64
C PHE A 40 -1.69 1.82 -3.21
N GLY A 41 -2.05 0.91 -2.29
CA GLY A 41 -3.41 0.76 -1.77
C GLY A 41 -4.32 -0.13 -2.62
N GLY A 42 -3.75 -0.89 -3.56
CA GLY A 42 -4.49 -1.90 -4.30
C GLY A 42 -4.95 -3.07 -3.42
N PRO A 43 -6.11 -3.68 -3.70
CA PRO A 43 -6.61 -4.82 -2.93
C PRO A 43 -5.89 -6.13 -3.26
N ILE A 44 -5.28 -6.24 -4.44
CA ILE A 44 -4.57 -7.45 -4.88
C ILE A 44 -3.07 -7.16 -4.93
N GLN A 45 -2.30 -7.90 -4.13
CA GLN A 45 -0.85 -7.71 -4.03
C GLN A 45 -0.09 -8.47 -5.12
N THR A 46 1.09 -7.96 -5.46
CA THR A 46 2.02 -8.63 -6.36
C THR A 46 2.33 -10.05 -5.84
N GLY A 47 2.32 -11.03 -6.74
CA GLY A 47 2.47 -12.45 -6.40
C GLY A 47 1.17 -13.18 -6.09
N CYS A 48 0.04 -12.48 -5.95
CA CYS A 48 -1.28 -13.09 -5.72
C CYS A 48 -2.19 -13.07 -6.97
N MET A 49 -1.73 -12.54 -8.11
CA MET A 49 -2.55 -12.39 -9.33
C MET A 49 -2.67 -13.65 -10.20
N GLU A 50 -1.85 -14.67 -9.95
CA GLU A 50 -1.71 -15.85 -10.85
C GLU A 50 -2.59 -17.03 -10.42
N ILE A 51 -3.50 -16.80 -9.48
CA ILE A 51 -4.42 -17.79 -8.89
C ILE A 51 -5.87 -17.36 -9.11
N ASN A 52 -6.84 -18.18 -8.70
CA ASN A 52 -8.25 -17.81 -8.84
C ASN A 52 -8.61 -16.59 -7.97
N VAL A 53 -9.72 -15.93 -8.30
CA VAL A 53 -10.11 -14.64 -7.69
C VAL A 53 -10.22 -14.72 -6.17
N PHE A 54 -10.81 -15.79 -5.64
CA PHE A 54 -10.99 -15.93 -4.19
C PHE A 54 -9.64 -16.12 -3.48
N GLU A 55 -8.80 -17.02 -3.99
CA GLU A 55 -7.46 -17.24 -3.47
C GLU A 55 -6.57 -16.00 -3.58
N ALA A 56 -6.75 -15.18 -4.62
CA ALA A 56 -6.03 -13.92 -4.79
C ALA A 56 -6.31 -12.94 -3.63
N PHE A 57 -7.57 -12.86 -3.18
CA PHE A 57 -7.93 -12.05 -2.02
C PHE A 57 -7.37 -12.62 -0.71
N VAL A 58 -7.45 -13.95 -0.52
CA VAL A 58 -6.88 -14.61 0.68
C VAL A 58 -5.36 -14.41 0.74
N CYS A 59 -4.66 -14.67 -0.36
CA CYS A 59 -3.23 -14.43 -0.49
C CYS A 59 -2.87 -12.98 -0.17
N SER A 60 -3.60 -12.02 -0.74
CA SER A 60 -3.36 -10.59 -0.51
C SER A 60 -3.62 -10.19 0.94
N HIS A 61 -4.64 -10.75 1.58
CA HIS A 61 -4.92 -10.53 3.00
C HIS A 61 -3.78 -11.05 3.89
N MET A 62 -3.22 -12.21 3.54
CA MET A 62 -2.09 -12.80 4.27
C MET A 62 -0.77 -12.05 4.11
N LYS A 63 -0.62 -11.20 3.08
CA LYS A 63 0.62 -10.44 2.90
C LYS A 63 0.95 -9.48 4.05
N SER A 64 -0.02 -9.08 4.87
CA SER A 64 0.21 -8.14 5.97
C SER A 64 1.29 -8.62 6.94
N HIS A 65 1.14 -9.84 7.46
CA HIS A 65 2.12 -10.44 8.38
C HIS A 65 3.39 -10.91 7.66
N ASP A 66 3.30 -11.42 6.42
CA ASP A 66 4.48 -11.75 5.60
C ASP A 66 5.40 -10.54 5.41
N ILE A 67 4.82 -9.36 5.21
CA ILE A 67 5.58 -8.12 5.01
C ILE A 67 6.13 -7.62 6.36
N TYR A 68 5.31 -7.64 7.42
CA TYR A 68 5.75 -7.24 8.75
C TYR A 68 6.98 -8.02 9.20
N THR A 69 6.97 -9.35 9.06
CA THR A 69 8.11 -10.20 9.48
C THR A 69 9.41 -9.85 8.78
N LYS A 70 9.37 -9.39 7.52
CA LYS A 70 10.56 -8.93 6.79
C LYS A 70 11.09 -7.58 7.29
N THR A 71 10.26 -6.77 7.95
CA THR A 71 10.65 -5.46 8.50
C THR A 71 11.45 -5.60 9.80
N ILE A 72 11.29 -6.71 10.52
CA ILE A 72 11.98 -6.97 11.80
C ILE A 72 13.50 -6.84 11.63
N THR A 73 14.05 -7.42 10.57
CA THR A 73 15.49 -7.40 10.28
C THR A 73 15.89 -6.35 9.24
N SER A 74 14.97 -5.52 8.76
CA SER A 74 15.24 -4.57 7.67
C SER A 74 14.43 -3.28 7.74
N LYS A 75 15.14 -2.15 7.68
CA LYS A 75 14.56 -0.80 7.61
C LYS A 75 14.28 -0.31 6.18
N ASN A 76 14.35 -1.19 5.19
CA ASN A 76 14.26 -0.83 3.76
C ASN A 76 12.82 -0.65 3.26
N TYR A 77 11.83 -0.75 4.14
CA TYR A 77 10.42 -0.57 3.83
C TYR A 77 10.03 0.89 4.05
N ILE A 78 10.38 1.73 3.07
CA ILE A 78 10.16 3.17 3.13
C ILE A 78 8.84 3.52 2.43
N ALA A 79 7.88 4.00 3.21
CA ALA A 79 6.59 4.44 2.72
C ALA A 79 6.55 5.97 2.59
N THR A 80 5.76 6.48 1.64
CA THR A 80 5.68 7.92 1.34
C THR A 80 4.29 8.44 1.68
N ALA A 81 4.22 9.54 2.45
CA ALA A 81 2.96 10.15 2.86
C ALA A 81 2.18 10.63 1.63
N CYS A 82 0.89 10.30 1.53
CA CYS A 82 0.06 10.74 0.41
C CYS A 82 -1.42 10.74 0.80
N GLY A 83 -2.20 11.67 0.25
CA GLY A 83 -3.62 11.80 0.65
C GLY A 83 -4.59 10.84 -0.04
N ASN A 84 -4.19 10.11 -1.09
CA ASN A 84 -5.01 9.05 -1.67
C ASN A 84 -4.20 8.09 -2.58
N PRO A 85 -4.73 6.87 -2.82
CA PRO A 85 -4.10 5.85 -3.67
C PRO A 85 -3.75 6.31 -5.10
N LEU A 86 -4.62 7.08 -5.77
CA LEU A 86 -4.42 7.47 -7.17
C LEU A 86 -3.25 8.43 -7.34
N ARG A 87 -3.07 9.36 -6.39
CA ARG A 87 -1.92 10.27 -6.38
C ARG A 87 -0.62 9.52 -6.10
N ALA A 88 -0.65 8.56 -5.18
CA ALA A 88 0.50 7.70 -4.88
C ALA A 88 0.90 6.88 -6.11
N PHE A 89 -0.07 6.22 -6.76
CA PHE A 89 0.15 5.46 -7.98
C PHE A 89 0.68 6.31 -9.15
N SER A 90 0.26 7.57 -9.23
CA SER A 90 0.68 8.51 -10.28
C SER A 90 2.03 9.20 -9.99
N GLY A 91 2.68 8.90 -8.87
CA GLY A 91 3.96 9.51 -8.46
C GLY A 91 3.83 10.97 -8.00
N LEU A 92 2.61 11.48 -7.78
CA LEU A 92 2.36 12.89 -7.41
C LEU A 92 2.76 13.21 -5.96
N CYS A 93 3.12 12.19 -5.18
CA CYS A 93 3.52 12.30 -3.78
C CYS A 93 4.99 11.90 -3.54
N ASP A 94 5.78 11.60 -4.58
CA ASP A 94 7.10 10.98 -4.43
C ASP A 94 8.09 11.78 -3.57
N ASN A 95 7.91 13.10 -3.51
CA ASN A 95 8.73 14.05 -2.76
C ASN A 95 8.19 14.37 -1.35
N ASN A 96 7.09 13.74 -0.93
CA ASN A 96 6.51 13.95 0.40
C ASN A 96 7.36 13.27 1.50
N LYS A 97 6.98 13.50 2.79
CA LYS A 97 7.60 12.86 3.95
C LYS A 97 7.67 11.34 3.73
N LYS A 98 8.85 10.76 3.98
CA LYS A 98 9.09 9.33 3.93
C LYS A 98 9.31 8.81 5.34
N VAL A 99 8.76 7.64 5.65
CA VAL A 99 8.90 6.99 6.95
C VAL A 99 9.20 5.51 6.76
N VAL A 100 9.88 4.91 7.73
CA VAL A 100 10.05 3.46 7.79
C VAL A 100 8.72 2.85 8.26
N MET A 101 8.33 1.74 7.66
CA MET A 101 7.15 0.95 7.99
C MET A 101 7.54 -0.34 8.72
N GLY A 102 6.70 -0.79 9.66
CA GLY A 102 6.79 -2.08 10.34
C GLY A 102 7.51 -1.97 11.69
N GLU A 103 8.35 -2.94 12.02
CA GLU A 103 9.01 -3.03 13.35
C GLU A 103 9.74 -1.74 13.78
N HIS A 104 10.28 -0.99 12.81
CA HIS A 104 11.05 0.22 13.08
C HIS A 104 10.25 1.49 12.73
N THR A 105 8.92 1.42 12.68
CA THR A 105 8.03 2.59 12.59
C THR A 105 8.34 3.53 13.76
N SER A 106 8.55 4.80 13.46
CA SER A 106 8.69 5.83 14.49
C SER A 106 7.32 6.26 15.02
N THR A 107 7.18 6.45 16.33
CA THR A 107 5.92 6.86 16.96
C THR A 107 5.53 8.32 16.66
N ASP A 108 6.35 9.08 15.93
CA ASP A 108 5.99 10.40 15.36
C ASP A 108 5.40 10.30 13.93
N ALA A 109 5.37 9.11 13.34
CA ALA A 109 4.72 8.92 12.04
C ALA A 109 3.21 9.06 12.22
N ASN A 110 2.58 9.89 11.39
CA ASN A 110 1.14 10.11 11.45
C ASN A 110 0.59 10.35 10.05
N GLY A 111 -0.54 9.71 9.74
CA GLY A 111 -1.27 9.79 8.48
C GLY A 111 -1.12 8.57 7.57
N ASP A 112 -1.56 8.75 6.32
CA ASP A 112 -1.61 7.67 5.33
C ASP A 112 -0.32 7.63 4.49
N PHE A 113 0.30 6.45 4.45
CA PHE A 113 1.54 6.21 3.74
C PHE A 113 1.36 5.13 2.69
N PHE A 114 2.01 5.32 1.54
CA PHE A 114 1.92 4.41 0.41
C PHE A 114 3.30 3.86 0.08
N ILE A 115 3.37 2.56 -0.13
CA ILE A 115 4.61 1.87 -0.47
C ILE A 115 4.35 0.88 -1.59
N ASN A 116 5.30 0.82 -2.53
CA ASN A 116 5.34 -0.24 -3.52
C ASN A 116 6.45 -1.21 -3.14
N ILE A 117 6.05 -2.34 -2.59
CA ILE A 117 6.95 -3.46 -2.29
C ILE A 117 6.93 -4.35 -3.53
N ASP A 118 7.48 -3.85 -4.64
CA ASP A 118 7.82 -4.75 -5.73
C ASP A 118 8.92 -5.67 -5.20
N ASP A 119 8.59 -6.97 -5.10
CA ASP A 119 9.58 -8.01 -4.84
C ASP A 119 10.72 -7.78 -5.84
N LYS A 120 11.95 -7.59 -5.34
CA LYS A 120 13.15 -7.21 -6.12
C LYS A 120 13.47 -8.18 -7.29
N ASN A 121 12.70 -9.26 -7.43
CA ASN A 121 12.78 -10.29 -8.46
C ASN A 121 11.82 -10.09 -9.66
N ARG A 122 10.97 -9.05 -9.71
CA ARG A 122 10.27 -8.68 -10.96
C ARG A 122 11.00 -7.54 -11.67
N PRO A 123 11.29 -7.64 -12.98
CA PRO A 123 11.76 -6.50 -13.74
C PRO A 123 10.71 -5.39 -13.62
N GLN A 124 11.12 -4.25 -13.07
CA GLN A 124 10.30 -3.04 -13.00
C GLN A 124 9.80 -2.73 -14.41
N ARG A 125 8.54 -3.06 -14.71
CA ARG A 125 7.88 -2.51 -15.89
C ARG A 125 7.71 -1.03 -15.57
N LYS A 126 8.62 -0.20 -16.08
CA LYS A 126 8.49 1.26 -16.12
C LYS A 126 7.12 1.59 -16.72
N ARG A 127 6.10 1.78 -15.88
CA ARG A 127 4.77 2.19 -16.31
C ARG A 127 4.80 3.70 -16.50
N SER A 128 5.41 4.13 -17.60
CA SER A 128 5.18 5.47 -18.13
C SER A 128 3.75 5.51 -18.67
N ILE A 129 2.93 6.43 -18.15
CA ILE A 129 1.57 6.68 -18.63
C ILE A 129 1.55 6.93 -20.15
N ARG A 130 2.64 7.49 -20.71
CA ARG A 130 2.84 7.64 -22.17
C ARG A 130 2.73 6.32 -22.93
N ASN A 131 3.22 5.22 -22.34
CA ASN A 131 3.19 3.89 -22.96
C ASN A 131 1.83 3.19 -22.85
N VAL A 132 0.95 3.67 -21.96
CA VAL A 132 -0.43 3.21 -21.84
C VAL A 132 -1.33 3.99 -22.79
N ILE A 133 -1.18 5.32 -22.84
CA ILE A 133 -1.93 6.19 -23.75
C ILE A 133 -1.61 5.87 -25.22
N SER A 134 -0.35 5.59 -25.56
CA SER A 134 0.05 5.20 -26.92
C SER A 134 -0.53 3.87 -27.40
N LYS A 135 -1.09 3.07 -26.50
CA LYS A 135 -1.73 1.78 -26.80
C LYS A 135 -3.26 1.85 -26.83
N ILE A 136 -3.86 3.00 -26.52
CA ILE A 136 -5.30 3.22 -26.63
C ILE A 136 -5.56 3.94 -27.96
N PRO A 137 -6.06 3.26 -29.00
CA PRO A 137 -6.14 3.81 -30.37
C PRO A 137 -7.03 5.06 -30.47
N ILE A 138 -7.88 5.31 -29.47
CA ILE A 138 -8.80 6.45 -29.42
C ILE A 138 -8.09 7.74 -28.94
N LEU A 139 -7.02 7.62 -28.13
CA LEU A 139 -6.35 8.77 -27.50
C LEU A 139 -5.06 9.20 -28.21
N SER A 140 -4.58 8.45 -29.21
CA SER A 140 -3.39 8.79 -29.99
C SER A 140 -3.57 9.99 -30.94
N LYS A 141 -4.76 10.61 -31.01
CA LYS A 141 -5.09 11.71 -31.94
C LYS A 141 -5.34 13.06 -31.28
N MET A 142 -5.11 13.20 -29.97
CA MET A 142 -5.32 14.47 -29.25
C MET A 142 -4.03 15.21 -28.87
N PHE A 143 -2.86 14.76 -29.35
CA PHE A 143 -1.58 15.49 -29.30
C PHE A 143 -0.77 15.19 -30.55
#